data_AF-A0A661LE31-F1
#
_entry.id   AF-A0A661LE31-F1
#
_cell.length_a   1.000
_cell.length_b   1.000
_cell.length_c   1.000
_cell.angle_alpha   90.00
_cell.angle_beta   90.00
_cell.angle_gamma   90.00
#
_symmetry.space_group_name_H-M   'P 1'
#
loop_
_entity.id
_entity.type
_entity.pdbx_description
1 polymer ?
#
loop_
_entity_poly.entity_id
_entity_poly.type
_entity_poly.pdbx_seq_one_letter_code
_entity_poly.pdbx_strand_id
1 'polypeptide(L)'
;MVCVETGKDNHLKPLSLSAVYSAANSKAQPIIKSHTSVASHDTVSLVVEFQHCSEIFISTGGVHSVALCEKKDIVTFKEDISRNNALDKLFGECILKDIPMKDRMVVTSCRISSEILLKVAKRNIPILISKSAPTNLAVSFAAETGITLIGFVRAKRMNVYANEWRVI
;
A
#
# COMPACT_ATOMS: atom_id res chain seq x y z
N MET A 1 -18.02 0.98 -4.25
CA MET A 1 -19.42 0.68 -4.56
C MET A 1 -20.21 1.13 -3.35
N VAL A 2 -20.87 2.29 -3.43
CA VAL A 2 -21.72 2.77 -2.35
C VAL A 2 -23.00 1.94 -2.42
N CYS A 3 -23.27 1.15 -1.39
CA CYS A 3 -24.59 0.64 -1.08
C CYS A 3 -24.95 1.23 0.28
N VAL A 4 -25.99 2.06 0.30
CA VAL A 4 -26.56 2.65 1.51
C VAL A 4 -27.70 1.73 1.95
N GLU A 5 -27.62 1.16 3.15
CA GLU A 5 -28.80 0.72 3.88
C GLU A 5 -28.66 1.03 5.38
N THR A 6 -29.82 1.32 5.96
CA THR A 6 -30.10 1.88 7.29
C THR A 6 -30.12 0.81 8.37
N GLY A 7 -29.61 1.13 9.56
CA GLY A 7 -29.85 0.34 10.78
C GLY A 7 -29.10 0.92 11.98
N LYS A 8 -29.84 1.45 12.97
CA LYS A 8 -29.30 1.83 14.28
C LYS A 8 -29.11 0.56 15.11
N ASP A 9 -27.87 0.10 15.25
CA ASP A 9 -27.51 -0.93 16.23
C ASP A 9 -26.46 -0.41 17.22
N ASN A 10 -26.78 -0.63 18.48
CA ASN A 10 -26.08 -0.17 19.67
C ASN A 10 -24.77 -0.98 19.85
N HIS A 11 -23.74 -0.67 19.07
CA HIS A 11 -22.45 -1.34 19.15
C HIS A 11 -21.50 -0.64 20.12
N LEU A 12 -20.97 -1.40 21.08
CA LEU A 12 -19.70 -1.08 21.76
C LEU A 12 -18.72 -0.51 20.72
N LYS A 13 -18.15 0.67 20.97
CA LYS A 13 -17.12 1.22 20.09
C LYS A 13 -16.00 0.17 19.97
N PRO A 14 -15.74 -0.38 18.78
CA PRO A 14 -14.65 -1.32 18.61
C PRO A 14 -13.34 -0.62 19.00
N LEU A 15 -12.47 -1.31 19.73
CA LEU A 15 -11.10 -0.87 19.98
C LEU A 15 -10.48 -0.47 18.62
N SER A 16 -9.76 0.66 18.57
CA SER A 16 -9.13 1.09 17.32
C SER A 16 -8.21 -0.01 16.81
N LEU A 17 -8.16 -0.22 15.49
CA LEU A 17 -7.38 -1.32 14.92
C LEU A 17 -5.88 -1.10 15.10
N SER A 18 -5.46 0.17 15.12
CA SER A 18 -4.18 0.62 15.63
C SER A 18 -3.90 0.13 17.06
N ALA A 19 -4.89 0.10 17.95
CA ALA A 19 -4.73 -0.42 19.31
C ALA A 19 -4.61 -1.95 19.33
N VAL A 20 -5.35 -2.69 18.49
CA VAL A 20 -5.21 -4.15 18.37
C VAL A 20 -3.82 -4.54 17.86
N TYR A 21 -3.34 -3.86 16.81
CA TYR A 21 -1.98 -4.06 16.32
C TYR A 21 -0.91 -3.55 17.30
N SER A 22 -1.22 -2.52 18.10
CA SER A 22 -0.35 -2.02 19.19
C SER A 22 -0.35 -2.93 20.42
N ALA A 23 -1.37 -3.76 20.64
CA ALA A 23 -1.35 -4.77 21.71
C ALA A 23 -0.41 -5.92 21.34
N ALA A 24 -0.32 -6.25 20.05
CA ALA A 24 0.62 -7.24 19.51
C ALA A 24 2.03 -6.67 19.23
N ASN A 25 2.18 -5.35 19.08
CA ASN A 25 3.47 -4.65 18.92
C ASN A 25 3.55 -3.49 19.91
N SER A 26 4.53 -3.49 20.82
CA SER A 26 4.71 -2.60 21.99
C SER A 26 4.73 -1.07 21.77
N LYS A 27 4.41 -0.54 20.58
CA LYS A 27 4.31 0.90 20.30
C LYS A 27 3.09 1.23 19.44
N ALA A 28 2.40 2.31 19.82
CA ALA A 28 1.39 2.96 19.01
C ALA A 28 1.98 3.31 17.63
N GLN A 29 1.22 3.04 16.56
CA GLN A 29 1.70 3.32 15.20
C GLN A 29 1.66 4.82 14.93
N PRO A 30 2.72 5.41 14.33
CA PRO A 30 2.74 6.83 14.02
C PRO A 30 1.73 7.15 12.91
N ILE A 31 1.02 8.27 13.06
CA ILE A 31 0.22 8.85 11.98
C ILE A 31 1.19 9.45 10.95
N ILE A 32 1.05 9.06 9.68
CA ILE A 32 1.92 9.51 8.60
C ILE A 32 1.48 10.90 8.13
N LYS A 33 2.29 11.90 8.47
CA LYS A 33 2.05 13.33 8.21
C LYS A 33 2.64 13.85 6.88
N SER A 34 2.98 12.96 5.94
CA SER A 34 3.56 13.36 4.65
C SER A 34 2.57 14.15 3.78
N HIS A 35 3.07 15.17 3.08
CA HIS A 35 2.33 15.95 2.09
C HIS A 35 2.54 15.48 0.65
N THR A 36 3.28 14.38 0.42
CA THR A 36 3.46 13.81 -0.92
C THR A 36 2.10 13.58 -1.57
N SER A 37 1.93 13.98 -2.83
CA SER A 37 0.75 13.68 -3.63
C SER A 37 1.14 12.98 -4.93
N VAL A 38 0.17 12.35 -5.57
CA VAL A 38 0.34 11.65 -6.84
C VAL A 38 -0.84 11.96 -7.76
N ALA A 39 -0.55 12.26 -9.02
CA ALA A 39 -1.61 12.45 -9.99
C ALA A 39 -2.27 11.12 -10.36
N SER A 40 -3.57 11.15 -10.63
CA SER A 40 -4.33 9.96 -11.01
C SER A 40 -3.77 9.29 -12.28
N HIS A 41 -3.36 10.11 -13.26
CA HIS A 41 -2.76 9.62 -14.50
C HIS A 41 -1.36 9.02 -14.30
N ASP A 42 -0.55 9.62 -13.41
CA ASP A 42 0.77 9.10 -13.05
C ASP A 42 0.65 7.77 -12.32
N THR A 43 -0.31 7.64 -11.39
CA THR A 43 -0.59 6.38 -10.67
C THR A 43 -0.87 5.24 -11.64
N VAL A 44 -1.71 5.50 -12.64
CA VAL A 44 -2.06 4.53 -13.68
C VAL A 44 -0.84 4.18 -14.53
N SER A 45 -0.10 5.19 -15.00
CA SER A 45 1.07 5.00 -15.88
C SER A 45 2.18 4.23 -15.17
N LEU A 46 2.47 4.57 -13.92
CA LEU A 46 3.42 3.90 -13.06
C LEU A 46 3.06 2.42 -12.87
N VAL A 47 1.77 2.10 -12.66
CA VAL A 47 1.32 0.71 -12.53
C VAL A 47 1.41 -0.05 -13.86
N VAL A 48 1.32 0.61 -15.02
CA VAL A 48 1.57 -0.04 -16.32
C VAL A 48 3.06 -0.36 -16.46
N GLU A 49 3.94 0.61 -16.22
CA GLU A 49 5.39 0.42 -16.28
C GLU A 49 5.86 -0.69 -15.34
N PHE A 50 5.42 -0.65 -14.08
CA PHE A 50 5.70 -1.65 -13.06
C PHE A 50 5.39 -3.10 -13.50
N GLN A 51 4.39 -3.30 -14.36
CA GLN A 51 4.04 -4.64 -14.84
C GLN A 51 5.04 -5.18 -15.85
N HIS A 52 5.65 -4.29 -16.63
CA HIS A 52 6.63 -4.67 -17.63
C HIS A 52 8.01 -4.96 -17.01
N CYS A 53 8.24 -4.58 -15.75
CA CYS A 53 9.49 -4.86 -15.05
C CYS A 53 9.71 -6.36 -14.74
N SER A 54 8.65 -7.18 -14.72
CA SER A 54 8.74 -8.58 -14.29
C SER A 54 8.74 -9.57 -15.46
N GLU A 55 9.92 -9.96 -15.92
CA GLU A 55 10.03 -11.06 -16.89
C GLU A 55 9.57 -12.40 -16.28
N ILE A 56 9.81 -12.61 -14.99
CA ILE A 56 9.44 -13.85 -14.29
C ILE A 56 7.92 -13.96 -14.16
N PHE A 57 7.23 -12.88 -13.78
CA PHE A 57 5.76 -12.90 -13.73
C PHE A 57 5.15 -13.04 -15.12
N ILE A 58 5.71 -12.37 -16.13
CA ILE A 58 5.23 -12.48 -17.51
C ILE A 58 5.32 -13.94 -18.01
N SER A 59 6.41 -14.63 -17.69
CA SER A 59 6.64 -16.01 -18.14
C SER A 59 5.93 -17.07 -17.30
N THR A 60 5.75 -16.85 -15.99
CA THR A 60 5.30 -17.91 -15.07
C THR A 60 3.99 -17.61 -14.35
N GLY A 61 3.63 -16.33 -14.19
CA GLY A 61 2.56 -15.90 -13.29
C GLY A 61 2.79 -16.21 -11.80
N GLY A 62 3.97 -16.73 -11.43
CA GLY A 62 4.22 -17.38 -10.15
C GLY A 62 4.88 -16.51 -9.07
N VAL A 63 5.10 -15.22 -9.34
CA VAL A 63 5.76 -14.30 -8.40
C VAL A 63 4.93 -13.05 -8.12
N HIS A 64 5.18 -12.45 -6.97
CA HIS A 64 4.73 -11.13 -6.60
C HIS A 64 5.85 -10.12 -6.78
N SER A 65 5.56 -9.07 -7.53
CA SER A 65 6.42 -7.92 -7.67
C SER A 65 6.03 -6.81 -6.69
N VAL A 66 7.01 -6.03 -6.26
CA VAL A 66 6.87 -4.79 -5.48
C VAL A 66 7.91 -3.77 -5.95
N ALA A 67 7.58 -2.48 -5.86
CA ALA A 67 8.48 -1.40 -6.22
C ALA A 67 8.39 -0.23 -5.22
N LEU A 68 9.52 0.39 -4.94
CA LEU A 68 9.58 1.71 -4.32
C LEU A 68 9.65 2.73 -5.46
N CYS A 69 8.79 3.74 -5.39
CA CYS A 69 8.62 4.72 -6.45
C CYS A 69 8.73 6.13 -5.89
N GLU A 70 9.29 7.03 -6.69
CA GLU A 70 9.36 8.46 -6.42
C GLU A 70 8.72 9.19 -7.60
N LYS A 71 7.61 9.90 -7.35
CA LYS A 71 6.79 10.49 -8.41
C LYS A 71 6.39 9.42 -9.45
N LYS A 72 6.88 9.53 -10.68
CA LYS A 72 6.58 8.61 -11.78
C LYS A 72 7.66 7.55 -12.00
N ASP A 73 8.74 7.59 -11.22
CA ASP A 73 9.93 6.77 -11.47
C ASP A 73 10.02 5.61 -10.47
N ILE A 74 10.37 4.43 -10.98
CA ILE A 74 10.67 3.25 -10.16
C ILE A 74 12.11 3.35 -9.66
N VAL A 75 12.27 3.49 -8.33
CA VAL A 75 13.59 3.60 -7.68
C VAL A 75 14.23 2.23 -7.51
N THR A 76 13.44 1.25 -7.06
CA THR A 76 13.86 -0.14 -6.95
C THR A 76 12.66 -1.07 -7.09
N PHE A 77 12.93 -2.26 -7.61
CA PHE A 77 11.97 -3.31 -7.89
C PHE A 77 12.47 -4.65 -7.32
N LYS A 78 11.57 -5.40 -6.68
CA LYS A 78 11.84 -6.73 -6.13
C LYS A 78 10.71 -7.70 -6.37
N GLU A 79 11.09 -8.98 -6.40
CA GLU A 79 10.18 -10.08 -6.64
C GLU A 79 10.42 -11.23 -5.68
N ASP A 80 9.35 -11.95 -5.39
CA ASP A 80 9.35 -13.19 -4.63
C ASP A 80 8.06 -13.98 -4.86
N ILE A 81 8.09 -15.30 -4.68
CA ILE A 81 6.87 -16.13 -4.68
C ILE A 81 5.91 -15.67 -3.57
N SER A 82 6.45 -15.27 -2.41
CA SER A 82 5.69 -14.75 -1.28
C SER A 82 5.57 -13.22 -1.33
N ARG A 83 4.34 -12.71 -1.30
CA ARG A 83 4.05 -11.26 -1.23
C ARG A 83 4.73 -10.56 -0.05
N ASN A 84 4.82 -11.23 1.10
CA ASN A 84 5.40 -10.67 2.32
C ASN A 84 6.92 -10.56 2.16
N ASN A 85 7.54 -11.58 1.53
CA ASN A 85 8.97 -11.62 1.29
C ASN A 85 9.39 -10.65 0.19
N ALA A 86 8.57 -10.47 -0.85
CA ALA A 86 8.84 -9.48 -1.90
C ALA A 86 8.97 -8.08 -1.28
N LEU A 87 8.03 -7.71 -0.40
CA LEU A 87 8.07 -6.44 0.33
C LEU A 87 9.26 -6.34 1.29
N ASP A 88 9.58 -7.40 2.01
CA ASP A 88 10.74 -7.41 2.92
C ASP A 88 12.06 -7.30 2.15
N LYS A 89 12.18 -7.93 0.97
CA LYS A 89 13.34 -7.78 0.07
C LYS A 89 13.48 -6.34 -0.42
N LEU A 90 12.37 -5.69 -0.77
CA LEU A 90 12.37 -4.28 -1.17
C LEU A 90 12.91 -3.40 -0.06
N PHE A 91 12.37 -3.54 1.15
CA PHE A 91 12.81 -2.75 2.31
C PHE A 91 14.23 -3.10 2.74
N GLY A 92 14.62 -4.37 2.67
CA GLY A 92 15.97 -4.83 2.93
C GLY A 92 16.97 -4.18 1.99
N GLU A 93 16.69 -4.13 0.69
CA GLU A 93 17.56 -3.43 -0.26
C GLU A 93 17.61 -1.91 0.03
N CYS A 94 16.48 -1.29 0.36
CA CYS A 94 16.48 0.13 0.70
C CYS A 94 17.37 0.43 1.90
N ILE A 95 17.35 -0.42 2.92
CA ILE A 95 18.22 -0.29 4.10
C ILE A 95 19.68 -0.50 3.72
N LEU A 96 20.00 -1.56 2.96
CA LEU A 96 21.38 -1.90 2.58
C LEU A 96 22.02 -0.84 1.68
N LYS A 97 21.22 -0.15 0.86
CA LYS A 97 21.68 0.87 -0.09
C LYS A 97 21.44 2.31 0.38
N ASP A 98 21.00 2.48 1.63
CA ASP A 98 20.62 3.78 2.21
C ASP A 98 19.64 4.59 1.33
N ILE A 99 18.68 3.89 0.72
CA ILE A 99 17.64 4.50 -0.11
C ILE A 99 16.54 5.02 0.82
N PRO A 100 16.28 6.35 0.87
CA PRO A 100 15.24 6.90 1.71
C PRO A 100 13.87 6.39 1.23
N MET A 101 13.02 5.98 2.18
CA MET A 101 11.66 5.50 1.91
C MET A 101 10.58 6.51 2.33
N LYS A 102 10.92 7.45 3.19
CA LYS A 102 10.01 8.50 3.63
C LYS A 102 9.53 9.30 2.42
N ASP A 103 8.26 9.69 2.43
CA ASP A 103 7.65 10.55 1.40
C ASP A 103 7.62 9.92 -0.02
N ARG A 104 7.85 8.61 -0.11
CA ARG A 104 7.79 7.81 -1.36
C ARG A 104 6.55 6.92 -1.42
N MET A 105 6.40 6.21 -2.53
CA MET A 105 5.26 5.35 -2.78
C MET A 105 5.70 3.90 -2.93
N VAL A 106 4.82 2.97 -2.54
CA VAL A 106 5.01 1.55 -2.86
C VAL A 106 3.95 1.12 -3.86
N VAL A 107 4.37 0.46 -4.92
CA VAL A 107 3.50 -0.24 -5.87
C VAL A 107 3.66 -1.73 -5.66
N THR A 108 2.56 -2.47 -5.60
CA THR A 108 2.59 -3.93 -5.43
C THR A 108 1.57 -4.65 -6.33
N SER A 109 1.94 -5.86 -6.75
CA SER A 109 1.02 -6.77 -7.43
C SER A 109 0.02 -7.44 -6.48
N CYS A 110 0.31 -7.50 -5.18
CA CYS A 110 -0.37 -8.37 -4.23
C CYS A 110 -1.65 -7.77 -3.64
N ARG A 111 -2.56 -8.63 -3.15
CA ARG A 111 -3.65 -8.21 -2.27
C ARG A 111 -3.10 -7.55 -1.01
N ILE A 112 -3.69 -6.45 -0.59
CA ILE A 112 -3.21 -5.68 0.56
C ILE A 112 -3.87 -6.19 1.83
N SER A 113 -3.11 -6.93 2.64
CA SER A 113 -3.48 -7.26 4.01
C SER A 113 -3.01 -6.15 4.97
N SER A 114 -3.51 -6.18 6.19
CA SER A 114 -3.03 -5.32 7.28
C SER A 114 -1.56 -5.58 7.64
N GLU A 115 -1.03 -6.78 7.43
CA GLU A 115 0.41 -7.07 7.60
C GLU A 115 1.27 -6.30 6.58
N ILE A 116 0.87 -6.30 5.31
CA ILE A 116 1.52 -5.53 4.25
C ILE A 116 1.47 -4.04 4.62
N LEU A 117 0.28 -3.57 5.01
CA LEU A 117 0.10 -2.18 5.40
C LEU A 117 0.94 -1.81 6.64
N LEU A 118 1.05 -2.70 7.63
CA LEU A 118 1.87 -2.51 8.83
C LEU A 118 3.34 -2.32 8.47
N LYS A 119 3.86 -3.15 7.56
CA LYS A 119 5.25 -3.06 7.11
C LYS A 119 5.52 -1.72 6.42
N VAL A 120 4.61 -1.27 5.55
CA VAL A 120 4.64 0.04 4.87
C VAL A 120 4.57 1.19 5.90
N ALA A 121 3.63 1.12 6.85
CA ALA A 121 3.45 2.13 7.88
C ALA A 121 4.70 2.34 8.73
N LYS A 122 5.34 1.25 9.15
CA LYS A 122 6.60 1.28 9.92
C LYS A 122 7.76 1.98 9.18
N ARG A 123 7.66 2.20 7.85
CA ARG A 123 8.66 2.89 7.03
C ARG A 123 8.28 4.33 6.67
N ASN A 124 7.18 4.86 7.23
CA ASN A 124 6.67 6.21 6.93
C ASN A 124 6.40 6.44 5.44
N ILE A 125 5.93 5.41 4.75
CA ILE A 125 5.56 5.47 3.33
C ILE A 125 4.09 5.91 3.24
N PRO A 126 3.79 7.10 2.69
CA PRO A 126 2.44 7.66 2.70
C PRO A 126 1.45 7.07 1.70
N ILE A 127 1.91 6.42 0.62
CA ILE A 127 1.04 5.97 -0.47
C ILE A 127 1.36 4.51 -0.79
N LEU A 128 0.34 3.65 -0.74
CA LEU A 128 0.40 2.26 -1.15
C LEU A 128 -0.58 2.00 -2.29
N ILE A 129 -0.04 1.56 -3.42
CA ILE A 129 -0.76 1.31 -4.67
C ILE A 129 -0.72 -0.18 -4.97
N SER A 130 -1.87 -0.77 -5.31
CA SER A 130 -1.94 -2.16 -5.74
C SER A 130 -2.81 -2.38 -6.96
N LYS A 131 -2.37 -3.34 -7.79
CA LYS A 131 -3.16 -3.94 -8.86
C LYS A 131 -4.35 -4.78 -8.34
N SER A 132 -4.36 -5.12 -7.06
CA SER A 132 -5.27 -6.09 -6.43
C SER A 132 -6.10 -5.45 -5.30
N ALA A 133 -6.98 -6.25 -4.70
CA ALA A 133 -7.90 -5.81 -3.65
C ALA A 133 -7.21 -5.61 -2.29
N PRO A 134 -7.57 -4.56 -1.52
CA PRO A 134 -7.31 -4.51 -0.08
C PRO A 134 -8.36 -5.32 0.71
N THR A 135 -8.02 -5.72 1.94
CA THR A 135 -8.99 -6.25 2.91
C THR A 135 -9.62 -5.10 3.71
N ASN A 136 -10.82 -5.31 4.29
CA ASN A 136 -11.46 -4.31 5.16
C ASN A 136 -10.53 -3.84 6.29
N LEU A 137 -9.81 -4.79 6.90
CA LEU A 137 -8.84 -4.50 7.95
C LEU A 137 -7.70 -3.60 7.46
N ALA A 138 -7.23 -3.79 6.23
CA ALA A 138 -6.21 -2.91 5.63
C ALA A 138 -6.76 -1.51 5.33
N VAL A 139 -8.03 -1.41 4.87
CA VAL A 139 -8.67 -0.11 4.61
C VAL A 139 -8.80 0.71 5.89
N SER A 140 -9.36 0.12 6.95
CA SER A 140 -9.49 0.80 8.23
C SER A 140 -8.13 1.20 8.82
N PHE A 141 -7.14 0.31 8.71
CA PHE A 141 -5.80 0.61 9.21
C PHE A 141 -5.12 1.73 8.39
N ALA A 142 -5.34 1.80 7.08
CA ALA A 142 -4.86 2.90 6.25
C ALA A 142 -5.50 4.24 6.66
N ALA A 143 -6.82 4.25 6.91
CA ALA A 143 -7.52 5.42 7.40
C ALA A 143 -6.92 5.94 8.74
N GLU A 144 -6.68 5.03 9.69
CA GLU A 144 -6.12 5.38 11.01
C GLU A 144 -4.65 5.85 10.95
N THR A 145 -3.85 5.29 10.05
CA THR A 145 -2.42 5.62 9.91
C THR A 145 -2.14 6.79 8.98
N GLY A 146 -3.17 7.27 8.28
CA GLY A 146 -3.01 8.31 7.27
C GLY A 146 -2.27 7.81 6.03
N ILE A 147 -2.35 6.52 5.66
CA ILE A 147 -1.82 5.99 4.39
C ILE A 147 -2.87 6.14 3.29
N THR A 148 -2.49 6.70 2.15
CA THR A 148 -3.33 6.67 0.94
C THR A 148 -3.29 5.28 0.34
N LEU A 149 -4.43 4.63 0.31
CA LEU A 149 -4.56 3.24 -0.12
C LEU A 149 -5.29 3.18 -1.46
N ILE A 150 -4.58 2.77 -2.50
CA ILE A 150 -5.13 2.68 -3.86
C ILE A 150 -5.10 1.20 -4.28
N GLY A 151 -6.23 0.68 -4.73
CA GLY A 151 -6.38 -0.71 -5.16
C GLY A 151 -7.04 -0.83 -6.52
N PHE A 152 -7.00 -2.03 -7.09
CA PHE A 152 -7.54 -2.34 -8.42
C PHE A 152 -7.07 -1.38 -9.53
N VAL A 153 -5.82 -0.93 -9.48
CA VAL A 153 -5.28 -0.08 -10.55
C VAL A 153 -5.10 -0.90 -11.82
N ARG A 154 -5.90 -0.61 -12.85
CA ARG A 154 -5.97 -1.35 -14.12
C ARG A 154 -6.42 -0.42 -15.25
N ALA A 155 -5.79 -0.53 -16.41
CA ALA A 155 -6.13 0.26 -17.61
C ALA A 155 -6.17 1.77 -17.29
N LYS A 156 -7.35 2.40 -17.28
CA LYS A 156 -7.54 3.82 -16.92
C LYS A 156 -8.38 4.01 -15.65
N ARG A 157 -8.41 3.02 -14.76
CA ARG A 157 -9.24 3.02 -13.55
C ARG A 157 -8.43 2.62 -12.32
N MET A 158 -8.83 3.16 -11.18
CA MET A 158 -8.35 2.82 -9.86
C MET A 158 -9.44 3.07 -8.83
N ASN A 159 -9.32 2.44 -7.67
CA ASN A 159 -10.16 2.72 -6.51
C ASN A 159 -9.29 3.26 -5.38
N VAL A 160 -9.67 4.41 -4.84
CA VAL A 160 -9.04 4.96 -3.63
C VAL A 160 -9.88 4.55 -2.42
N TYR A 161 -9.25 3.89 -1.46
CA TYR A 161 -9.92 3.27 -0.31
C TYR A 161 -9.75 4.07 0.99
N ALA A 162 -8.68 4.85 1.10
CA ALA A 162 -8.40 5.67 2.27
C ALA A 162 -7.52 6.86 1.89
N ASN A 163 -7.66 7.98 2.62
CA ASN A 163 -6.83 9.18 2.53
C ASN A 163 -6.66 9.70 1.09
N GLU A 164 -7.78 9.89 0.39
CA GLU A 164 -7.80 10.28 -1.03
C GLU A 164 -7.23 11.67 -1.32
N TRP A 165 -7.07 12.52 -0.30
CA TRP A 165 -6.56 13.88 -0.43
C TRP A 165 -5.13 13.99 -1.00
N ARG A 166 -4.36 12.88 -1.07
CA ARG A 166 -3.06 12.83 -1.77
C ARG A 166 -3.17 12.51 -3.27
N VAL A 167 -4.35 12.19 -3.76
CA VAL A 167 -4.59 11.91 -5.18
C VAL A 167 -5.11 13.18 -5.84
N ILE A 168 -4.40 13.65 -6.86
CA ILE A 168 -4.72 14.88 -7.62
C ILE A 168 -5.00 14.61 -9.10
#